data_AF-A0A1I7IDG6-F1
#
_entry.id   AF-A0A1I7IDG6-F1
#
_cell.length_a   1.000
_cell.length_b   1.000
_cell.length_c   1.000
_cell.angle_alpha   90.00
_cell.angle_beta   90.00
_cell.angle_gamma   90.00
#
_symmetry.space_group_name_H-M   'P 1'
#
loop_
_entity.id
_entity.type
_entity.pdbx_description
1 polymer ?
#
loop_
_entity_poly.entity_id
_entity_poly.type
_entity_poly.pdbx_seq_one_letter_code
_entity_poly.pdbx_strand_id
1 'polypeptide(L)'
;MAASRSVLELIGNTPLLELTHLDTGPCQLFIKLENQNPGGTIIEATANNTGIGVALVTAMKGYKLILVVLDKMSREKIYHLRALGTDVMCWKVRLLN
;
A
#
# COMPACT_ATOMS: atom_id res chain seq x y z
N MET A 1 -21.42 19.44 -3.99
CA MET A 1 -21.07 18.19 -3.26
C MET A 1 -22.30 17.30 -3.28
N ALA A 2 -22.20 16.10 -3.84
CA ALA A 2 -23.27 15.11 -3.72
C ALA A 2 -23.16 14.45 -2.34
N ALA A 3 -24.27 14.32 -1.62
CA ALA A 3 -24.28 13.59 -0.36
C ALA A 3 -24.10 12.09 -0.66
N SER A 4 -22.99 11.51 -0.18
CA SER A 4 -22.68 10.10 -0.32
C SER A 4 -23.51 9.27 0.64
N ARG A 5 -24.09 8.15 0.19
CA ARG A 5 -24.92 7.28 1.05
C ARG A 5 -24.09 6.26 1.82
N SER A 6 -22.83 6.07 1.45
CA SER A 6 -21.88 5.18 2.12
C SER A 6 -20.45 5.70 2.03
N VAL A 7 -19.57 5.21 2.92
CA VAL A 7 -18.13 5.49 2.89
C VAL A 7 -17.46 4.80 1.69
N LEU A 8 -18.01 3.68 1.21
CA LEU A 8 -17.49 2.95 0.06
C LEU A 8 -17.59 3.76 -1.24
N GLU A 9 -18.64 4.58 -1.40
CA GLU A 9 -18.83 5.51 -2.53
C GLU A 9 -17.76 6.62 -2.59
N LEU A 10 -17.05 6.86 -1.47
CA LEU A 10 -15.99 7.85 -1.37
C LEU A 10 -14.61 7.26 -1.70
N ILE A 11 -14.48 5.93 -1.89
CA ILE A 11 -13.22 5.26 -2.27
C ILE A 11 -12.97 5.42 -3.78
N GLY A 12 -11.73 5.74 -4.15
CA GLY A 12 -11.29 5.98 -5.51
C GLY A 12 -11.24 7.47 -5.84
N ASN A 13 -11.19 7.79 -7.15
CA ASN A 13 -11.08 9.16 -7.66
C ASN A 13 -9.95 9.99 -7.00
N THR A 14 -8.88 9.31 -6.59
CA THR A 14 -7.71 9.93 -5.96
C THR A 14 -6.91 10.69 -7.03
N PRO A 15 -6.57 11.96 -6.79
CA PRO A 15 -5.94 12.79 -7.81
C PRO A 15 -4.53 12.30 -8.16
N LEU A 16 -4.17 12.50 -9.43
CA LEU A 16 -2.79 12.43 -9.90
C LEU A 16 -2.21 13.84 -9.85
N LEU A 17 -1.13 14.00 -9.09
CA LEU A 17 -0.40 15.25 -8.95
C LEU A 17 0.90 15.14 -9.75
N GLU A 18 1.09 16.04 -10.72
CA GLU A 18 2.38 16.16 -11.42
C GLU A 18 3.43 16.78 -10.48
N LEU A 19 4.61 16.18 -10.42
CA LEU A 19 5.77 16.74 -9.73
C LEU A 19 6.55 17.63 -10.68
N THR A 20 6.42 18.94 -10.49
CA THR A 20 7.14 19.95 -11.28
C THR A 20 8.43 20.44 -10.61
N HIS A 21 8.61 20.14 -9.33
CA HIS A 21 9.74 20.61 -8.50
C HIS A 21 10.68 19.46 -8.07
N LEU A 22 10.85 18.46 -8.94
CA LEU A 22 11.83 17.39 -8.77
C LEU A 22 12.50 17.15 -10.12
N ASP A 23 13.83 17.03 -10.13
CA ASP A 23 14.55 16.70 -11.37
C ASP A 23 14.28 15.24 -11.74
N THR A 24 13.46 15.05 -12.77
CA THR A 24 13.08 13.75 -13.33
C THR A 24 13.67 13.54 -14.73
N GLY A 25 14.58 14.42 -15.16
CA GLY A 25 15.09 14.45 -16.52
C GLY A 25 13.97 14.70 -17.55
N PRO A 26 13.91 13.93 -18.65
CA PRO A 26 12.91 14.14 -19.71
C PRO A 26 11.52 13.57 -19.37
N CYS A 27 11.36 12.91 -18.22
CA CYS A 27 10.14 12.19 -17.86
C CYS A 27 9.20 13.07 -17.04
N GLN A 28 7.90 13.04 -17.35
CA GLN A 28 6.87 13.59 -16.46
C GLN A 28 6.57 12.58 -15.34
N LEU A 29 6.64 13.03 -14.10
CA LEU A 29 6.35 12.21 -12.93
C LEU A 29 5.02 12.62 -12.30
N PHE A 30 4.12 11.66 -12.14
CA PHE A 30 2.84 11.85 -11.47
C PHE A 30 2.79 11.00 -10.21
N ILE A 31 2.37 11.59 -9.10
CA ILE A 31 2.06 10.90 -7.85
C ILE A 31 0.56 10.70 -7.75
N LYS A 32 0.13 9.46 -7.49
CA LYS A 32 -1.25 9.15 -7.17
C LYS A 32 -1.50 9.32 -5.66
N LEU A 33 -2.36 10.27 -5.28
CA LEU A 33 -2.59 10.64 -3.89
C LEU A 33 -3.59 9.69 -3.18
N GLU A 34 -3.23 8.41 -3.06
CA GLU A 34 -4.08 7.36 -2.47
C GLU A 34 -4.49 7.60 -1.01
N ASN A 35 -3.74 8.44 -0.29
CA ASN A 35 -4.07 8.86 1.07
C ASN A 35 -5.39 9.66 1.16
N GLN A 36 -5.89 10.20 0.04
CA GLN A 36 -7.16 10.91 0.00
C GLN A 36 -8.39 10.00 0.00
N ASN A 37 -8.21 8.67 -0.08
CA ASN A 37 -9.31 7.76 0.17
C ASN A 37 -9.82 7.92 1.61
N PRO A 38 -11.15 7.85 1.85
CA PRO A 38 -11.70 7.75 3.19
C PRO A 38 -11.16 6.49 3.88
N GLY A 39 -10.37 6.69 4.95
CA GLY A 39 -9.66 5.61 5.65
C GLY A 39 -8.17 5.48 5.29
N GLY A 40 -7.70 6.15 4.23
CA GLY A 40 -6.31 6.14 3.81
C GLY A 40 -5.79 4.76 3.39
N THR A 41 -4.48 4.64 3.22
CA THR A 41 -3.81 3.35 3.02
C THR A 41 -2.54 3.34 3.85
N ILE A 42 -2.38 2.32 4.68
CA ILE A 42 -1.18 2.14 5.47
C ILE A 42 -0.17 1.41 4.58
N ILE A 43 1.05 1.95 4.51
CA ILE A 43 2.16 1.33 3.79
C ILE A 43 3.27 1.08 4.81
N GLU A 44 3.70 -0.16 4.91
CA GLU A 44 4.74 -0.57 5.87
C GLU A 44 5.75 -1.49 5.17
N ALA A 45 7.03 -1.31 5.45
CA ALA A 45 8.11 -2.11 4.89
C ALA A 45 8.75 -2.99 5.97
N THR A 46 8.14 -4.15 6.24
CA THR A 46 8.68 -5.10 7.22
C THR A 46 8.30 -6.54 6.87
N ALA A 47 9.25 -7.46 7.01
CA ALA A 47 9.09 -8.87 6.63
C ALA A 47 8.91 -9.82 7.83
N ASN A 48 8.91 -9.29 9.06
CA ASN A 48 8.86 -10.08 10.29
C ASN A 48 7.52 -9.96 11.01
N ASN A 49 7.44 -10.45 12.25
CA ASN A 49 6.22 -10.51 13.05
C ASN A 49 5.51 -9.16 13.18
N THR A 50 6.24 -8.04 13.13
CA THR A 50 5.65 -6.69 13.09
C THR A 50 4.68 -6.54 11.92
N GLY A 51 5.04 -6.98 10.72
CA GLY A 51 4.19 -6.88 9.53
C GLY A 51 2.94 -7.73 9.65
N ILE A 52 3.07 -8.91 10.28
CA ILE A 52 1.93 -9.78 10.59
C ILE A 52 1.00 -9.14 11.62
N GLY A 53 1.55 -8.52 12.67
CA GLY A 53 0.76 -7.81 13.68
C GLY A 53 0.02 -6.61 13.10
N VAL A 54 0.69 -5.81 12.26
CA VAL A 54 0.07 -4.69 11.54
C VAL A 54 -1.01 -5.20 10.59
N ALA A 55 -0.77 -6.28 9.84
CA ALA A 55 -1.77 -6.90 8.98
C ALA A 55 -3.02 -7.35 9.75
N LEU A 56 -2.84 -7.95 10.92
CA LEU A 56 -3.96 -8.35 11.76
C LEU A 56 -4.78 -7.15 12.24
N VAL A 57 -4.11 -6.12 12.77
CA VAL A 57 -4.80 -4.93 13.31
C VAL A 57 -5.50 -4.15 12.20
N THR A 58 -4.86 -4.02 11.04
CA THR A 58 -5.45 -3.33 9.88
C THR A 58 -6.66 -4.08 9.32
N ALA A 59 -6.58 -5.42 9.23
CA ALA A 59 -7.72 -6.25 8.85
C ALA A 59 -8.89 -6.10 9.84
N MET A 60 -8.62 -6.11 11.16
CA MET A 60 -9.65 -5.93 12.19
C MET A 60 -10.28 -4.53 12.17
N LYS A 61 -9.49 -3.49 11.91
CA LYS A 61 -9.97 -2.10 11.87
C LYS A 61 -10.54 -1.69 10.51
N GLY A 62 -10.45 -2.55 9.50
CA GLY A 62 -10.93 -2.27 8.15
C GLY A 62 -10.07 -1.29 7.36
N TYR A 63 -8.79 -1.15 7.71
CA TYR A 63 -7.84 -0.33 6.95
C TYR A 63 -7.19 -1.13 5.83
N LYS A 64 -6.96 -0.49 4.68
CA LYS A 64 -6.17 -1.06 3.60
C LYS A 64 -4.68 -1.03 3.97
N LEU A 65 -4.01 -2.17 3.87
CA LEU A 65 -2.57 -2.32 4.11
C LEU A 65 -1.86 -2.77 2.84
N ILE A 66 -0.81 -2.05 2.47
CA ILE A 66 0.22 -2.51 1.53
C ILE A 66 1.47 -2.83 2.34
N LEU A 67 1.89 -4.09 2.32
CA LEU A 67 3.07 -4.55 3.02
C LEU A 67 4.18 -4.86 2.02
N VAL A 68 5.28 -4.12 2.13
CA VAL A 68 6.49 -4.35 1.31
C VAL A 68 7.39 -5.34 2.04
N VAL A 69 7.60 -6.50 1.42
CA VAL A 69 8.41 -7.59 1.98
C VAL A 69 9.54 -7.96 1.03
N LEU A 70 10.62 -8.54 1.57
CA LEU A 70 11.71 -9.06 0.75
C LEU A 70 11.31 -10.40 0.11
N ASP A 71 11.84 -10.68 -1.07
CA ASP A 71 11.66 -11.94 -1.80
C ASP A 71 12.09 -13.21 -1.04
N LYS A 72 12.95 -13.07 -0.03
CA LYS A 72 13.40 -14.18 0.84
C LYS A 72 12.36 -14.62 1.89
N MET A 73 11.22 -13.95 2.01
CA MET A 73 10.18 -14.33 2.97
C MET A 73 9.54 -15.68 2.58
N SER A 74 9.23 -16.52 3.58
CA SER A 74 8.57 -17.81 3.32
C SER A 74 7.17 -17.60 2.71
N ARG A 75 6.80 -18.51 1.80
CA ARG A 75 5.55 -18.43 1.03
C ARG A 75 4.33 -18.57 1.94
N GLU A 76 4.42 -19.39 2.97
CA GLU A 76 3.37 -19.61 3.97
C GLU A 76 2.96 -18.29 4.64
N LYS A 77 3.94 -17.46 5.00
CA LYS A 77 3.67 -16.14 5.59
C LYS A 77 3.01 -15.19 4.60
N ILE A 78 3.47 -15.19 3.34
CA ILE A 78 2.87 -14.37 2.27
C ILE A 78 1.41 -14.77 2.04
N TYR A 79 1.12 -16.08 1.99
CA TYR A 79 -0.26 -16.55 1.84
C TYR A 79 -1.14 -16.16 3.02
N HIS A 80 -0.60 -16.23 4.25
CA HIS A 80 -1.33 -15.81 5.44
C HIS A 80 -1.67 -14.31 5.41
N LEU A 81 -0.71 -13.47 5.05
CA LEU A 81 -0.91 -12.02 4.90
C LEU A 81 -1.95 -11.68 3.82
N ARG A 82 -1.88 -12.35 2.66
CA ARG A 82 -2.86 -12.17 1.59
C ARG A 82 -4.26 -12.64 2.00
N ALA A 83 -4.36 -13.72 2.78
CA ALA A 83 -5.63 -14.20 3.33
C ALA A 83 -6.26 -13.21 4.31
N LEU A 84 -5.46 -12.40 5.01
CA LEU A 84 -5.92 -11.28 5.85
C LEU A 84 -6.35 -10.04 5.03
N GLY A 85 -6.27 -10.09 3.69
CA GLY A 85 -6.62 -8.96 2.83
C GLY A 85 -5.50 -7.92 2.67
N THR A 86 -4.28 -8.24 3.10
CA THR A 86 -3.10 -7.37 2.89
C THR A 86 -2.58 -7.50 1.47
N ASP A 87 -2.29 -6.37 0.83
CA ASP A 87 -1.61 -6.34 -0.47
C ASP A 87 -0.10 -6.48 -0.24
N VAL A 88 0.48 -7.60 -0.67
CA VAL A 88 1.88 -7.94 -0.38
C VAL A 88 2.74 -7.70 -1.61
N MET A 89 3.56 -6.65 -1.55
CA MET A 89 4.52 -6.30 -2.59
C MET A 89 5.90 -6.88 -2.26
N CYS A 90 6.36 -7.82 -3.10
CA CYS A 90 7.67 -8.45 -2.93
C CYS A 90 8.74 -7.64 -3.64
N TRP A 91 9.67 -7.06 -2.89
CA TRP A 91 10.86 -6.42 -3.44
C TRP A 91 11.97 -7.45 -3.65
N LYS A 92 12.46 -7.56 -4.89
CA LYS A 92 13.60 -8.43 -5.21
C LYS A 92 14.89 -7.81 -4.70
N VAL A 93 15.60 -8.54 -3.85
CA VAL A 93 16.94 -8.13 -3.43
C VAL A 93 17.90 -8.49 -4.56
N ARG A 94 18.30 -7.50 -5.37
CA ARG A 94 19.48 -7.65 -6.24
C ARG A 94 20.71 -7.58 -5.35
N LEU A 95 21.38 -8.73 -5.18
CA LEU A 95 22.76 -8.72 -4.73
C LEU A 95 23.57 -8.08 -5.86
N LEU A 96 24.17 -6.92 -5.58
CA LEU A 96 25.22 -6.38 -6.45
C LEU A 96 26.40 -7.33 -6.31
N ASN A 97 26.66 -8.11 -7.37
CA ASN A 97 27.92 -8.82 -7.56
C ASN A 97 28.85 -7.93 -8.37
#